data_AF-Q84FJ4-F1
#
_entry.id   AF-Q84FJ4-F1
#
_cell.length_a   1.000
_cell.length_b   1.000
_cell.length_c   1.000
_cell.angle_alpha   90.00
_cell.angle_beta   90.00
_cell.angle_gamma   90.00
#
_symmetry.space_group_name_H-M   'P 1'
#
loop_
_entity.id
_entity.type
_entity.pdbx_description
1 polymer ?
#
loop_
_entity_poly.entity_id
_entity_poly.type
_entity_poly.pdbx_seq_one_letter_code
_entity_poly.pdbx_strand_id
1 'polypeptide(L)'
;GVDLRKPLTPQEAADIEAGMDKYAVLLFRDQDITDDQQLIFARNFGERENARGGTVTKKEDYRLTSGLNDVSNLGKDGKPLPKDHRTHLFNLGNCLWHSDSSFRPIPAKFSLLSARVVN
;
A
#
# COMPACT_ATOMS: atom_id res chain seq x y z
N GLY A 1 22.19 5.50 3.14
CA GLY A 1 20.74 5.42 2.89
C GLY A 1 20.33 3.96 2.99
N VAL A 2 19.04 3.68 3.18
CA VAL A 2 18.52 2.31 3.23
C VAL A 2 18.17 1.82 1.83
N ASP A 3 18.41 0.52 1.56
CA ASP A 3 18.05 -0.16 0.31
C ASP A 3 16.91 -1.14 0.59
N LEU A 4 15.68 -0.77 0.23
CA LEU A 4 14.47 -1.55 0.52
C LEU A 4 14.37 -2.84 -0.31
N ARG A 5 15.30 -3.08 -1.24
CA ARG A 5 15.42 -4.35 -1.97
C ARG A 5 16.00 -5.47 -1.11
N LYS A 6 16.59 -5.13 0.05
CA LYS A 6 17.24 -6.06 0.97
C LYS A 6 16.50 -6.09 2.32
N PRO A 7 16.58 -7.20 3.06
CA PRO A 7 16.10 -7.24 4.44
C PRO A 7 16.80 -6.16 5.28
N LEU A 8 16.02 -5.49 6.12
CA LEU A 8 16.56 -4.52 7.08
C LEU A 8 17.35 -5.24 8.18
N THR A 9 18.39 -4.57 8.67
CA THR A 9 18.94 -4.90 9.99
C THR A 9 17.95 -4.49 11.09
N PRO A 10 18.05 -5.09 12.30
CA PRO A 10 17.21 -4.69 13.43
C PRO A 10 17.33 -3.20 13.77
N GLN A 11 18.53 -2.62 13.63
CA GLN A 11 18.75 -1.20 13.87
C GLN A 11 18.04 -0.32 12.84
N GLU A 12 18.13 -0.65 11.55
CA GLU A 12 17.43 0.10 10.50
C GLU A 12 15.92 0.05 10.68
N ALA A 13 15.36 -1.10 11.07
CA ALA A 13 13.93 -1.21 11.38
C ALA A 13 13.53 -0.32 12.56
N ALA A 14 14.31 -0.33 13.65
CA ALA A 14 14.06 0.52 14.82
C ALA A 14 14.17 2.02 14.48
N ASP A 15 15.16 2.41 13.68
CA ASP A 15 15.36 3.80 13.26
C ASP A 15 14.20 4.28 12.37
N ILE A 16 13.68 3.42 11.50
CA ILE A 16 12.52 3.73 10.65
C ILE A 16 11.24 3.84 11.49
N GLU A 17 11.01 2.93 12.46
CA GLU A 17 9.85 3.01 13.34
C GLU A 17 9.88 4.27 14.21
N ALA A 18 11.02 4.60 14.82
CA ALA A 18 11.20 5.85 15.54
C ALA A 18 11.04 7.09 14.63
N GLY A 19 11.45 6.97 13.36
CA GLY A 19 11.20 7.97 12.33
C GLY A 19 9.70 8.18 12.07
N MET A 20 8.93 7.10 11.97
CA MET A 20 7.47 7.17 11.82
C MET A 20 6.80 7.81 13.05
N ASP A 21 7.22 7.45 14.27
CA ASP A 21 6.69 8.05 15.50
C ASP A 21 6.96 9.56 15.57
N LYS A 22 8.13 10.00 15.11
CA LYS A 22 8.55 11.40 15.16
C LYS A 22 7.98 12.26 14.03
N TYR A 23 7.95 11.72 12.81
CA TYR A 23 7.66 12.50 11.60
C TYR A 23 6.32 12.16 10.94
N ALA A 24 5.66 11.07 11.35
CA ALA A 24 4.41 10.52 10.79
C ALA A 24 4.47 10.10 9.30
N VAL A 25 5.34 10.69 8.49
CA VAL A 25 5.54 10.39 7.07
C VAL A 25 7.03 10.33 6.76
N LEU A 26 7.44 9.24 6.11
CA LEU A 26 8.81 9.05 5.63
C LEU A 26 8.83 8.90 4.10
N LEU A 27 9.83 9.51 3.46
CA LEU A 27 10.05 9.44 2.02
C LEU A 27 11.32 8.66 1.70
N PHE A 28 11.18 7.56 0.97
CA PHE A 28 12.29 6.77 0.45
C PHE A 28 12.40 6.99 -1.06
N ARG A 29 13.49 7.60 -1.51
CA ARG A 29 13.74 7.85 -2.93
C ARG A 29 14.45 6.67 -3.59
N ASP A 30 14.24 6.52 -4.89
CA ASP A 30 14.97 5.59 -5.75
C ASP A 30 14.87 4.11 -5.32
N GLN A 31 13.68 3.70 -4.87
CA GLN A 31 13.39 2.33 -4.43
C GLN A 31 12.61 1.57 -5.52
N ASP A 32 13.35 0.94 -6.43
CA ASP A 32 12.79 -0.02 -7.40
C ASP A 32 12.64 -1.39 -6.72
N ILE A 33 11.45 -1.62 -6.14
CA ILE A 33 11.13 -2.80 -5.34
C ILE A 33 9.98 -3.61 -5.96
N THR A 34 10.08 -4.93 -5.84
CA THR A 34 9.00 -5.85 -6.17
C THR A 34 7.91 -5.83 -5.10
N ASP A 35 6.74 -6.42 -5.41
CA ASP A 35 5.66 -6.60 -4.43
C ASP A 35 6.14 -7.38 -3.19
N ASP A 36 6.93 -8.44 -3.41
CA ASP A 36 7.46 -9.28 -2.33
C ASP A 36 8.45 -8.50 -1.45
N GLN A 37 9.32 -7.70 -2.05
CA GLN A 37 10.24 -6.84 -1.31
C GLN A 37 9.48 -5.79 -0.48
N GLN A 38 8.42 -5.19 -1.04
CA GLN A 38 7.57 -4.26 -0.31
C GLN A 38 6.86 -4.95 0.88
N LEU A 39 6.39 -6.18 0.71
CA LEU A 39 5.78 -6.96 1.80
C LEU A 39 6.81 -7.33 2.88
N ILE A 40 8.01 -7.76 2.49
CA ILE A 40 9.10 -8.07 3.42
C ILE A 40 9.46 -6.82 4.23
N PHE A 41 9.60 -5.66 3.59
CA PHE A 41 9.84 -4.40 4.26
C PHE A 41 8.73 -4.07 5.26
N ALA A 42 7.46 -4.13 4.85
CA ALA A 42 6.31 -3.83 5.70
C ALA A 42 6.22 -4.73 6.95
N ARG A 43 6.64 -6.00 6.85
CA ARG A 43 6.61 -6.98 7.95
C ARG A 43 7.54 -6.65 9.11
N ASN A 44 8.51 -5.75 8.93
CA ASN A 44 9.32 -5.26 10.06
C ASN A 44 8.48 -4.47 11.08
N PHE A 45 7.31 -3.93 10.68
CA PHE A 45 6.54 -2.99 11.50
C PHE A 45 5.21 -3.54 12.02
N GLY A 46 4.95 -4.83 11.79
CA GLY A 46 3.78 -5.54 12.28
C GLY A 46 3.22 -6.57 11.31
N GLU A 47 2.03 -7.06 11.65
CA GLU A 47 1.30 -7.98 10.80
C GLU A 47 0.50 -7.26 9.70
N ARG A 48 0.32 -7.96 8.59
CA ARG A 48 -0.50 -7.50 7.48
C ARG A 48 -1.97 -7.48 7.88
N GLU A 49 -2.64 -6.36 7.61
CA GLU A 49 -4.09 -6.25 7.78
C GLU A 49 -4.88 -7.20 6.87
N ASN A 50 -6.01 -7.71 7.39
CA ASN A 50 -6.99 -8.42 6.57
C ASN A 50 -7.75 -7.45 5.66
N ALA A 51 -7.47 -7.51 4.36
CA ALA A 51 -8.08 -6.65 3.34
C ALA A 51 -9.59 -6.88 3.11
N ARG A 52 -10.21 -7.93 3.69
CA ARG A 52 -11.62 -8.26 3.45
C ARG A 52 -12.54 -7.09 3.84
N GLY A 53 -13.45 -6.75 2.95
CA GLY A 53 -14.42 -5.66 3.14
C GLY A 53 -13.88 -4.25 2.86
N GLY A 54 -12.62 -4.10 2.44
CA GLY A 54 -12.02 -2.79 2.12
C GLY A 54 -12.18 -2.35 0.67
N THR A 55 -12.76 -3.17 -0.21
CA THR A 55 -12.96 -2.84 -1.63
C THR A 55 -14.27 -3.42 -2.16
N VAL A 56 -14.79 -2.82 -3.23
CA VAL A 56 -15.93 -3.31 -4.01
C VAL A 56 -15.53 -4.20 -5.20
N THR A 57 -14.22 -4.32 -5.46
CA THR A 57 -13.69 -5.15 -6.55
C THR A 57 -13.94 -6.62 -6.25
N LYS A 58 -14.45 -7.35 -7.24
CA LYS A 58 -14.68 -8.79 -7.10
C LYS A 58 -13.36 -9.55 -7.22
N LYS A 59 -13.28 -10.72 -6.57
CA LYS A 59 -12.02 -11.50 -6.49
C LYS A 59 -11.49 -11.89 -7.88
N GLU A 60 -12.39 -12.22 -8.80
CA GLU A 60 -12.12 -12.55 -10.21
C GLU A 60 -11.60 -11.37 -11.04
N ASP A 61 -11.70 -10.15 -10.51
CA ASP A 61 -11.25 -8.91 -11.15
C ASP A 61 -10.00 -8.31 -10.48
N TYR A 62 -9.37 -9.03 -9.54
CA TYR A 62 -8.13 -8.60 -8.93
C TYR A 62 -6.98 -8.65 -9.94
N ARG A 63 -6.20 -7.56 -10.00
CA ARG A 63 -4.98 -7.46 -10.80
C ARG A 63 -3.75 -7.99 -10.05
N LEU A 64 -3.66 -7.73 -8.75
CA LEU A 64 -2.53 -8.15 -7.91
C LEU A 64 -2.83 -9.47 -7.19
N THR A 65 -1.85 -10.38 -7.19
CA THR A 65 -1.90 -11.68 -6.49
C THR A 65 -0.95 -11.76 -5.30
N SER A 66 -0.04 -10.80 -5.16
CA SER A 66 0.92 -10.66 -4.04
C SER A 66 0.25 -10.41 -2.69
N GLY A 67 -1.02 -10.00 -2.73
CA GLY A 67 -1.77 -9.53 -1.59
C GLY A 67 -1.68 -8.01 -1.40
N LEU A 68 -0.79 -7.26 -2.04
CA LEU A 68 -0.84 -5.80 -1.92
C LEU A 68 -2.23 -5.25 -2.28
N ASN A 69 -2.66 -4.21 -1.55
CA ASN A 69 -3.88 -3.49 -1.91
C ASN A 69 -3.62 -2.72 -3.21
N ASP A 70 -4.46 -2.94 -4.22
CA ASP A 70 -4.34 -2.25 -5.49
C ASP A 70 -5.08 -0.90 -5.44
N VAL A 71 -4.34 0.17 -5.15
CA VAL A 71 -4.83 1.55 -5.14
C VAL A 71 -4.59 2.28 -6.49
N SER A 72 -4.32 1.52 -7.56
CA SER A 72 -4.16 2.09 -8.90
C SER A 72 -5.50 2.42 -9.56
N ASN A 73 -5.43 3.04 -10.73
CA ASN A 73 -6.56 3.24 -11.62
C ASN A 73 -6.71 2.12 -12.67
N LEU A 74 -5.99 1.00 -12.53
CA LEU A 74 -5.93 -0.07 -13.54
C LEU A 74 -6.92 -1.20 -13.24
N GLY A 75 -7.47 -1.80 -14.29
CA GLY A 75 -8.23 -3.05 -14.24
C GLY A 75 -7.34 -4.29 -14.31
N LYS A 76 -7.95 -5.47 -14.25
CA LYS A 76 -7.24 -6.77 -14.32
C LYS A 76 -6.42 -6.99 -15.60
N ASP A 77 -6.74 -6.26 -16.66
CA ASP A 77 -6.02 -6.27 -17.94
C ASP A 77 -4.83 -5.30 -17.96
N GLY A 78 -4.56 -4.61 -16.85
CA GLY A 78 -3.48 -3.63 -16.72
C GLY A 78 -3.77 -2.29 -17.40
N LYS A 79 -5.02 -2.05 -17.85
CA LYS A 79 -5.41 -0.79 -18.51
C LYS A 79 -6.22 0.09 -17.57
N PRO A 80 -6.23 1.42 -17.78
CA PRO A 80 -7.06 2.32 -16.99
C PRO A 80 -8.55 1.93 -17.04
N LEU A 81 -9.19 1.93 -15.87
CA LEU A 81 -10.61 1.68 -15.76
C LEU A 81 -11.44 2.79 -16.44
N PRO A 82 -12.59 2.47 -17.06
CA PRO A 82 -13.54 3.46 -17.54
C PRO A 82 -14.04 4.39 -16.43
N LYS A 83 -14.37 5.64 -16.76
CA LYS A 83 -14.76 6.66 -15.78
C LYS A 83 -16.03 6.31 -14.99
N ASP A 84 -16.96 5.60 -15.62
CA ASP A 84 -18.23 5.14 -15.07
C ASP A 84 -18.15 3.74 -14.45
N HIS A 85 -16.97 3.11 -14.47
CA HIS A 85 -16.77 1.79 -13.87
C HIS A 85 -16.93 1.83 -12.35
N ARG A 86 -17.70 0.90 -11.78
CA ARG A 86 -18.00 0.87 -10.33
C ARG A 86 -16.76 0.94 -9.43
N THR A 87 -15.70 0.19 -9.76
CA THR A 87 -14.43 0.24 -9.03
C THR A 87 -13.76 1.61 -9.14
N HIS A 88 -13.77 2.24 -10.32
CA HIS A 88 -13.21 3.57 -10.49
C HIS A 88 -13.97 4.59 -9.62
N LEU A 89 -15.30 4.56 -9.66
CA LEU A 89 -16.15 5.44 -8.84
C LEU A 89 -15.92 5.24 -7.34
N PHE A 90 -15.69 4.01 -6.88
CA PHE A 90 -15.33 3.73 -5.49
C PHE A 90 -13.93 4.28 -5.14
N ASN A 91 -12.94 4.08 -6.03
CA ASN A 91 -11.56 4.54 -5.81
C ASN A 91 -11.45 6.07 -5.77
N LEU A 92 -12.40 6.83 -6.34
CA LEU A 92 -12.49 8.28 -6.15
C LEU A 92 -12.65 8.70 -4.68
N GLY A 93 -13.04 7.77 -3.79
CA GLY A 93 -13.02 8.00 -2.34
C GLY A 93 -11.64 8.38 -1.80
N ASN A 94 -10.55 7.91 -2.43
CA ASN A 94 -9.17 8.25 -2.05
C ASN A 94 -8.84 9.75 -2.28
N CYS A 95 -9.68 10.49 -3.02
CA CYS A 95 -9.53 11.94 -3.19
C CYS A 95 -10.03 12.75 -2.00
N LEU A 96 -10.74 12.13 -1.05
CA LEU A 96 -11.20 12.79 0.17
C LEU A 96 -10.15 12.66 1.26
N TRP A 97 -10.15 13.58 2.24
CA TRP A 97 -9.35 13.41 3.45
C TRP A 97 -9.80 12.17 4.22
N HIS A 98 -8.86 11.27 4.51
CA HIS A 98 -9.13 10.03 5.24
C HIS A 98 -7.90 9.55 6.01
N SER A 99 -8.13 8.61 6.92
CA SER A 99 -7.11 7.75 7.52
C SER A 99 -7.44 6.31 7.13
N ASP A 100 -6.44 5.55 6.69
CA ASP A 100 -6.66 4.20 6.17
C ASP A 100 -7.28 3.26 7.20
N SER A 101 -8.26 2.48 6.75
CA SER A 101 -8.99 1.52 7.58
C SER A 101 -9.63 2.11 8.84
N SER A 102 -9.88 3.43 8.91
CA SER A 102 -10.55 4.07 10.06
C SER A 102 -11.98 3.56 10.30
N PHE A 103 -12.57 2.86 9.33
CA PHE A 103 -13.86 2.18 9.43
C PHE A 103 -13.78 0.82 10.14
N ARG A 104 -12.58 0.29 10.43
CA ARG A 104 -12.38 -0.98 11.15
C ARG A 104 -12.27 -0.74 12.67
N PRO A 105 -12.67 -1.70 13.51
CA PRO A 105 -12.50 -1.60 14.97
C PRO A 105 -11.04 -1.48 15.41
N ILE A 106 -10.12 -2.14 14.67
CA ILE A 106 -8.68 -2.00 14.81
C ILE A 106 -8.20 -1.37 13.49
N PRO A 107 -7.91 -0.06 13.45
CA PRO A 107 -7.49 0.63 12.24
C PRO A 107 -6.03 0.30 11.87
N ALA A 108 -5.62 0.71 10.66
CA ALA A 108 -4.27 0.45 10.18
C ALA A 108 -3.21 1.22 11.01
N LYS A 109 -2.04 0.60 11.21
CA LYS A 109 -0.88 1.24 11.84
C LYS A 109 -0.11 2.09 10.83
N PHE A 110 0.44 1.46 9.79
CA PHE A 110 1.20 2.13 8.72
C PHE A 110 0.65 1.75 7.34
N SER A 111 0.66 2.73 6.44
CA SER A 111 0.41 2.55 5.01
C SER A 111 1.69 2.82 4.23
N LEU A 112 2.06 1.86 3.37
CA LEU A 112 3.29 1.92 2.58
C LEU A 112 2.94 1.94 1.09
N LEU A 113 3.18 3.08 0.44
CA LEU A 113 2.85 3.29 -0.97
C LEU A 113 4.10 3.27 -1.84
N SER A 114 4.11 2.41 -2.88
CA SER A 114 5.18 2.33 -3.87
C SER A 114 4.66 2.83 -5.22
N ALA A 115 5.35 3.82 -5.79
CA ALA A 115 5.05 4.34 -7.12
C ALA A 115 5.66 3.41 -8.18
N ARG A 116 4.81 2.71 -8.95
CA ARG A 116 5.24 1.79 -10.02
C ARG A 116 5.25 2.44 -11.39
N VAL A 117 4.21 3.22 -11.68
CA VAL A 117 4.07 4.05 -12.88
C VAL A 117 3.42 5.36 -12.44
N VAL A 118 4.02 6.48 -12.83
CA VAL A 118 3.50 7.83 -12.61
C VAL A 118 3.55 8.53 -13.96
N ASN A 119 2.42 9.12 -14.38
CA ASN A 119 2.28 9.81 -15.66
C ASN A 119 2.23 11.32 -15.45
#